data_AF-A0A730PLM2-F1
#
_entry.id   AF-A0A730PLM2-F1
#
_cell.length_a   1.000
_cell.length_b   1.000
_cell.length_c   1.000
_cell.angle_alpha   90.00
_cell.angle_beta   90.00
_cell.angle_gamma   90.00
#
_symmetry.space_group_name_H-M   'P 1'
#
loop_
_entity.id
_entity.type
_entity.pdbx_description
1 polymer ?
#
loop_
_entity_poly.entity_id
_entity_poly.type
_entity_poly.pdbx_seq_one_letter_code
_entity_poly.pdbx_strand_id
1 'polypeptide(L)' 'MATPWSGYLDEVSAKFDTGVDNLQTQVTEALDKLAAKPSDPALLAAYQSKLSEYNLYRNAQSNTVKVFKDIDAAIIQNFR' A
#
# COMPACT_ATOMS: atom_id res chain seq x y z
N MET A 1 -25.38 -13.01 -0.66
CA MET A 1 -24.84 -11.66 -0.97
C MET A 1 -23.86 -11.83 -2.11
N ALA A 2 -23.95 -11.03 -3.17
CA ALA A 2 -23.07 -11.15 -4.33
C ALA A 2 -21.68 -10.62 -3.97
N THR A 3 -20.66 -11.45 -4.09
CA THR A 3 -19.26 -11.01 -4.02
C THR A 3 -18.94 -10.27 -5.32
N PRO A 4 -18.39 -9.05 -5.28
CA PRO A 4 -17.88 -8.38 -6.46
C PRO A 4 -16.87 -9.28 -7.18
N TRP A 5 -16.92 -9.33 -8.51
CA TRP A 5 -15.91 -10.05 -9.28
C TRP A 5 -14.53 -9.46 -9.00
N SER A 6 -13.57 -10.32 -8.66
CA SER A 6 -12.20 -9.96 -8.30
C SER A 6 -11.26 -10.79 -9.16
N GLY A 7 -10.47 -10.13 -10.01
CA GLY A 7 -9.45 -10.78 -10.83
C GLY A 7 -8.18 -11.13 -10.04
N TYR A 8 -7.23 -11.79 -10.70
CA TYR A 8 -5.93 -12.13 -10.10
C TYR A 8 -5.16 -10.88 -9.63
N LEU A 9 -5.19 -9.80 -10.40
CA LEU A 9 -4.60 -8.51 -10.01
C LEU A 9 -5.28 -7.89 -8.78
N ASP A 10 -6.58 -8.11 -8.63
CA ASP A 10 -7.34 -7.62 -7.47
C ASP A 10 -6.99 -8.43 -6.22
N GLU A 11 -6.76 -9.74 -6.34
CA GLU A 11 -6.28 -10.58 -5.22
C GLU A 11 -4.86 -10.21 -4.80
N VAL A 12 -3.97 -9.93 -5.77
CA VAL A 12 -2.62 -9.43 -5.48
C VAL A 12 -2.70 -8.07 -4.79
N SER A 13 -3.54 -7.16 -5.27
CA SER A 13 -3.77 -5.87 -4.61
C SER A 13 -4.29 -6.06 -3.19
N ALA A 14 -5.29 -6.92 -2.99
CA ALA A 14 -5.90 -7.16 -1.68
C ALA A 14 -4.90 -7.70 -0.64
N LYS A 15 -3.94 -8.53 -1.07
CA LYS A 15 -2.85 -9.00 -0.20
C LYS A 15 -1.92 -7.85 0.21
N PHE A 16 -1.64 -6.92 -0.69
CA PHE A 16 -0.92 -5.70 -0.34
C PHE A 16 -1.76 -4.81 0.58
N ASP A 17 -3.03 -4.57 0.24
CA ASP A 17 -3.96 -3.71 0.99
C ASP A 17 -4.06 -4.14 2.45
N THR A 18 -4.10 -5.45 2.75
CA THR A 18 -4.08 -5.94 4.14
C THR A 18 -2.84 -5.50 4.92
N GLY A 19 -1.67 -5.46 4.26
CA GLY A 19 -0.43 -4.96 4.86
C GLY A 19 -0.40 -3.44 4.96
N VAL A 20 -0.94 -2.75 3.95
CA VAL A 20 -0.96 -1.28 3.92
C VAL A 20 -2.00 -0.71 4.88
N ASP A 21 -3.09 -1.41 5.16
CA ASP A 21 -4.17 -0.93 6.06
C ASP A 21 -3.67 -0.78 7.50
N ASN A 22 -2.84 -1.73 7.95
CA ASN A 22 -2.15 -1.64 9.24
C ASN A 22 -1.15 -0.47 9.26
N LEU A 23 -0.41 -0.28 8.17
CA LEU A 23 0.58 0.79 8.03
C LEU A 23 -0.07 2.18 7.94
N GLN A 24 -1.21 2.28 7.26
CA GLN A 24 -2.03 3.47 7.16
C GLN A 24 -2.61 3.85 8.52
N THR A 25 -3.10 2.86 9.28
CA THR A 25 -3.57 3.07 10.65
C THR A 25 -2.44 3.58 11.53
N GLN A 26 -1.25 2.98 11.47
CA GLN A 26 -0.09 3.44 12.25
C GLN A 26 0.38 4.85 11.88
N VAL A 27 0.36 5.22 10.59
CA VAL A 27 0.67 6.60 10.14
C VAL A 27 -0.37 7.58 10.67
N THR A 28 -1.66 7.23 10.59
CA THR A 28 -2.76 8.09 11.03
C THR A 28 -2.72 8.28 12.56
N GLU A 29 -2.50 7.22 13.33
CA GLU A 29 -2.32 7.32 14.78
C GLU A 29 -1.09 8.14 15.16
N ALA A 30 0.03 7.97 14.44
CA ALA A 30 1.23 8.76 14.66
C ALA A 30 0.98 10.24 14.34
N LEU A 31 0.20 10.53 13.31
CA LEU A 31 -0.23 11.89 12.95
C LEU A 31 -1.13 12.50 14.02
N ASP A 32 -2.09 11.75 14.55
CA ASP A 32 -3.01 12.23 15.61
C ASP A 32 -2.24 12.53 16.90
N LYS A 33 -1.32 11.65 17.29
CA LYS A 33 -0.42 11.87 18.44
C LYS A 33 0.46 13.09 18.21
N LEU A 34 1.00 13.26 17.00
CA LEU A 34 1.81 14.40 16.63
C LEU A 34 0.99 15.69 16.60
N ALA A 35 -0.27 15.68 16.14
CA ALA A 35 -1.15 16.83 16.12
C ALA A 35 -1.45 17.33 17.55
N ALA A 36 -1.57 16.42 18.51
CA ALA A 36 -1.72 16.76 19.92
C ALA A 36 -0.44 17.35 20.55
N LYS A 37 0.75 16.96 20.07
CA LYS A 37 2.06 17.47 20.54
C LYS A 37 3.06 17.65 19.39
N PRO A 38 2.94 18.71 18.58
CA PRO A 38 3.73 18.89 17.36
C PRO A 38 5.23 19.09 17.62
N SER A 39 5.58 19.48 18.85
CA SER A 39 6.95 19.76 19.27
C SER A 39 7.68 18.55 19.87
N ASP A 40 7.09 17.36 19.89
CA ASP A 40 7.73 16.16 20.40
C ASP A 40 8.62 15.49 19.33
N PRO A 41 9.96 15.49 19.49
CA PRO A 41 10.88 14.90 18.52
C PRO A 41 10.67 13.39 18.34
N ALA A 42 10.21 12.69 19.37
CA ALA A 42 9.98 11.25 19.30
C ALA A 42 8.77 10.95 18.41
N LEU A 43 7.70 11.74 18.50
CA LEU A 43 6.51 11.61 17.66
C LEU A 43 6.80 12.01 16.21
N LEU A 44 7.63 13.04 15.99
CA LEU A 44 8.08 13.43 14.65
C LEU A 44 8.89 12.31 13.99
N ALA A 45 9.85 11.72 14.70
CA ALA A 45 10.65 10.62 14.18
C ALA A 45 9.80 9.38 13.88
N ALA A 46 8.87 9.04 14.78
CA ALA A 46 7.95 7.92 14.58
C ALA A 46 7.04 8.15 13.36
N TYR A 47 6.43 9.33 13.25
CA TYR A 47 5.59 9.70 12.11
C TYR A 47 6.38 9.67 10.80
N GLN A 48 7.58 10.25 10.76
CA GLN A 48 8.44 10.26 9.58
C GLN A 48 8.86 8.84 9.16
N SER A 49 9.25 7.98 10.11
CA SER A 49 9.57 6.58 9.84
C SER A 49 8.38 5.85 9.21
N LYS A 50 7.19 5.99 9.82
CA LYS A 50 5.96 5.33 9.36
C LYS A 50 5.49 5.87 8.01
N LEU A 51 5.60 7.16 7.78
CA LEU A 51 5.27 7.79 6.50
C LEU A 51 6.19 7.29 5.38
N SER A 52 7.49 7.13 5.67
CA SER A 52 8.44 6.58 4.70
C SER A 52 8.12 5.13 4.32
N GLU A 53 7.77 4.29 5.31
CA GLU A 53 7.32 2.91 5.11
C GLU A 53 6.03 2.88 4.29
N TYR A 54 5.06 3.76 4.58
CA TYR A 54 3.79 3.85 3.86
C TYR A 54 3.98 4.22 2.39
N ASN A 55 4.83 5.22 2.12
CA ASN A 55 5.15 5.62 0.74
C ASN A 55 5.83 4.48 -0.02
N LEU A 56 6.78 3.76 0.62
CA LEU A 56 7.44 2.62 0.02
C LEU A 56 6.44 1.50 -0.30
N TYR A 57 5.52 1.21 0.61
CA TYR A 57 4.50 0.18 0.43
C TYR A 57 3.52 0.50 -0.70
N ARG A 58 3.04 1.75 -0.79
CA ARG A 58 2.17 2.20 -1.90
C ARG A 58 2.89 2.15 -3.24
N ASN A 59 4.16 2.55 -3.28
CA ASN A 59 4.97 2.44 -4.49
C ASN A 59 5.18 0.97 -4.88
N ALA A 60 5.50 0.10 -3.92
CA ALA A 60 5.65 -1.34 -4.14
C ALA A 60 4.36 -2.01 -4.64
N GLN A 61 3.20 -1.64 -4.08
CA GLN A 61 1.89 -2.11 -4.53
C GLN A 61 1.66 -1.77 -6.01
N SER A 62 1.83 -0.50 -6.38
CA SER A 62 1.64 -0.06 -7.77
C SER A 62 2.63 -0.75 -8.73
N ASN A 63 3.89 -0.90 -8.33
CA ASN A 63 4.90 -1.57 -9.14
C ASN A 63 4.58 -3.06 -9.32
N THR A 64 4.10 -3.73 -8.28
CA THR A 64 3.75 -5.15 -8.34
C THR A 64 2.56 -5.40 -9.26
N VAL A 65 1.49 -4.60 -9.13
CA VAL A 65 0.33 -4.65 -10.03
C VAL A 65 0.74 -4.39 -11.48
N LYS A 66 1.64 -3.43 -11.70
CA LYS A 66 2.19 -3.15 -13.03
C LYS A 66 2.94 -4.36 -13.61
N VAL A 67 3.84 -4.97 -12.83
CA VAL A 67 4.61 -6.14 -13.28
C VAL A 67 3.71 -7.29 -13.68
N PHE A 68 2.67 -7.60 -12.88
CA PHE A 68 1.73 -8.64 -13.25
C PHE A 68 0.95 -8.31 -14.52
N LYS A 69 0.48 -7.06 -14.66
CA LYS A 69 -0.16 -6.60 -15.89
C LYS A 69 0.76 -6.71 -17.12
N ASP A 70 2.04 -6.38 -16.97
CA ASP A 70 3.03 -6.45 -18.05
C ASP A 70 3.31 -7.92 -18.44
N ILE A 71 3.33 -8.85 -17.47
CA ILE A 71 3.42 -10.29 -17.71
C ILE A 71 2.18 -10.78 -18.49
N ASP A 72 0.98 -10.40 -18.05
CA ASP A 72 -0.27 -10.78 -18.73
C ASP A 72 -0.30 -10.27 -20.17
N ALA A 73 0.13 -9.02 -20.39
CA ALA A 73 0.25 -8.44 -21.72
C ALA A 73 1.25 -9.19 -22.60
N ALA A 74 2.40 -9.59 -22.05
CA ALA A 74 3.41 -10.37 -22.77
C ALA A 74 2.90 -11.77 -23.15
N ILE A 75 2.14 -12.42 -22.26
CA ILE A 75 1.48 -13.70 -22.55
C ILE A 75 0.52 -13.52 -23.73
N ILE A 76 -0.41 -12.57 -23.65
CA ILE A 76 -1.39 -12.29 -24.72
C ILE A 76 -0.69 -11.97 -26.06
N GLN A 77 0.42 -11.23 -26.02
CA GLN A 77 1.19 -10.89 -27.21
C GLN A 77 1.82 -12.11 -27.90
N ASN A 78 2.19 -13.15 -27.15
CA ASN A 78 2.69 -14.42 -27.71
C ASN A 78 1.57 -15.32 -28.24
N PHE A 79 0.31 -15.02 -27.93
CA PHE A 79 -0.87 -15.70 -28.49
C PHE A 79 -1.43 -14.99 -29.75
N ARG A 80 -0.72 -14.01 -30.30
CA ARG A 80 -1.03 -13.35 -31.58
C ARG A 80 -0.41 -14.04 -32.78
#